data_AF-A0AA40BZS6-F1
#
_entry.id   AF-A0AA40BZS6-F1
#
_cell.length_a   1.000
_cell.length_b   1.000
_cell.length_c   1.000
_cell.angle_alpha   90.00
_cell.angle_beta   90.00
_cell.angle_gamma   90.00
#
_symmetry.space_group_name_H-M   'P 1'
#
loop_
_entity.id
_entity.type
_entity.pdbx_description
1 polymer ?
#
loop_
_entity_poly.entity_id
_entity_poly.type
_entity_poly.pdbx_seq_one_letter_code
_entity_poly.pdbx_strand_id
1 'polypeptide(L)'
;MTEPINPSPKRNRTNENFLRATKNIMHRGDEMSRRYGADIYIVLRCKGRYYNYCSTQDTSFPTPPIELEKTYPLPVRRTPASFERQKYRPSKIEVSDKTATTT
;
A
#
# COMPACT_ATOMS: atom_id res chain seq x y z
N MET A 1 12.27 -28.95 -46.13
CA MET A 1 13.29 -28.35 -45.24
C MET A 1 12.59 -27.23 -44.48
N THR A 2 12.22 -27.46 -43.22
CA THR A 2 11.42 -26.50 -42.44
C THR A 2 12.38 -25.72 -41.55
N GLU A 3 12.59 -24.45 -41.87
CA GLU A 3 13.41 -23.53 -41.06
C GLU A 3 12.80 -23.37 -39.66
N PRO A 4 13.62 -23.40 -38.58
CA PRO A 4 13.12 -23.22 -37.23
C PRO A 4 12.71 -21.75 -37.01
N ILE A 5 11.44 -21.56 -36.60
CA ILE A 5 10.90 -20.25 -36.21
C ILE A 5 11.64 -19.79 -34.95
N ASN A 6 12.53 -18.82 -35.11
CA ASN A 6 13.25 -18.22 -34.00
C ASN A 6 12.27 -17.37 -33.16
N PRO A 7 12.04 -17.67 -31.86
CA PRO A 7 11.08 -16.91 -31.08
C PRO A 7 11.58 -15.47 -30.92
N SER A 8 10.80 -14.52 -31.45
CA SER A 8 11.11 -13.09 -31.31
C SER A 8 11.33 -12.72 -29.84
N PRO A 9 12.33 -11.88 -29.51
CA PRO A 9 12.61 -11.52 -28.13
C PRO A 9 11.38 -10.88 -27.47
N LYS A 10 10.96 -11.44 -26.32
CA LYS A 10 9.81 -10.95 -25.55
C LYS A 10 10.03 -9.47 -25.19
N ARG A 11 9.10 -8.60 -25.60
CA ARG A 11 9.15 -7.15 -25.28
C ARG A 11 9.28 -6.93 -23.77
N ASN A 12 10.23 -6.09 -23.36
CA ASN A 12 10.39 -5.69 -21.97
C ASN A 12 9.31 -4.65 -21.59
N ARG A 13 8.22 -5.11 -20.97
CA ARG A 13 7.08 -4.28 -20.54
C ARG A 13 7.21 -3.70 -19.12
N THR A 14 8.39 -3.76 -18.52
CA THR A 14 8.57 -3.36 -17.10
C THR A 14 8.18 -1.91 -16.84
N ASN A 15 8.50 -1.01 -17.76
CA ASN A 15 8.17 0.42 -17.61
C ASN A 15 6.66 0.67 -17.76
N GLU A 16 6.02 0.03 -18.75
CA GLU A 16 4.56 0.10 -18.95
C GLU A 16 3.81 -0.42 -17.71
N ASN A 17 4.27 -1.56 -17.18
CA ASN A 17 3.71 -2.14 -15.96
C ASN A 17 3.86 -1.20 -14.76
N PHE A 18 5.02 -0.54 -14.61
CA PHE A 18 5.25 0.43 -13.55
C PHE A 18 4.31 1.63 -13.67
N LEU A 19 4.23 2.26 -14.84
CA LEU A 19 3.33 3.41 -15.06
C LEU A 19 1.86 3.04 -14.81
N ARG A 20 1.45 1.84 -15.23
CA ARG A 20 0.12 1.31 -14.94
C ARG A 20 -0.11 1.12 -13.45
N ALA A 21 0.85 0.56 -12.72
CA ALA A 21 0.78 0.40 -11.27
C ALA A 21 0.71 1.76 -10.55
N THR A 22 1.53 2.73 -10.97
CA THR A 22 1.50 4.12 -10.47
C THR A 22 0.13 4.77 -10.67
N LYS A 23 -0.45 4.66 -11.87
CA LYS A 23 -1.80 5.18 -12.13
C LYS A 23 -2.85 4.51 -11.25
N ASN A 24 -2.79 3.19 -11.11
CA ASN A 24 -3.76 2.43 -10.33
C ASN A 24 -3.72 2.78 -8.84
N ILE A 25 -2.54 2.92 -8.23
CA ILE A 25 -2.44 3.27 -6.81
C ILE A 25 -2.95 4.69 -6.54
N MET A 26 -2.66 5.64 -7.43
CA MET A 26 -3.19 7.01 -7.33
C MET A 26 -4.71 7.03 -7.46
N HIS A 27 -5.27 6.28 -8.42
CA HIS A 27 -6.73 6.15 -8.58
C HIS A 27 -7.39 5.54 -7.34
N ARG A 28 -6.77 4.53 -6.71
CA ARG A 28 -7.27 3.99 -5.43
C ARG A 28 -7.20 5.00 -4.30
N GLY A 29 -6.14 5.82 -4.26
CA GLY A 29 -6.04 6.95 -3.35
C GLY A 29 -7.20 7.94 -3.52
N ASP A 30 -7.50 8.35 -4.75
CA ASP A 30 -8.65 9.22 -5.05
C ASP A 30 -9.99 8.59 -4.64
N GLU A 31 -10.21 7.30 -4.95
CA GLU A 31 -11.42 6.60 -4.52
C GLU A 31 -11.56 6.60 -2.99
N MET A 32 -10.48 6.38 -2.25
CA MET A 32 -10.50 6.43 -0.79
C MET A 32 -10.82 7.83 -0.27
N SER A 33 -10.23 8.86 -0.90
CA SER A 33 -10.50 10.25 -0.52
C SER A 33 -11.97 10.60 -0.73
N ARG A 34 -12.54 10.28 -1.91
CA ARG A 34 -13.95 10.54 -2.20
C ARG A 34 -14.92 9.72 -1.34
N ARG A 35 -14.58 8.47 -1.00
CA ARG A 35 -15.47 7.59 -0.23
C ARG A 35 -15.45 7.86 1.27
N TYR A 36 -14.29 8.20 1.82
CA TYR A 36 -14.09 8.29 3.27
C TYR A 36 -13.75 9.71 3.75
N GLY A 37 -13.66 10.69 2.83
CA GLY A 37 -13.27 12.07 3.17
C GLY A 37 -11.83 12.18 3.68
N ALA A 38 -10.97 11.21 3.33
CA ALA A 38 -9.59 11.18 3.79
C ALA A 38 -8.68 12.03 2.90
N ASP A 39 -7.77 12.80 3.52
CA ASP A 39 -6.67 13.44 2.81
C ASP A 39 -5.56 12.44 2.55
N ILE A 40 -5.17 12.30 1.28
CA ILE A 40 -4.25 11.28 0.80
C ILE A 40 -3.14 11.93 -0.02
N TYR A 41 -1.91 11.66 0.40
CA TYR A 41 -0.69 12.07 -0.30
C TYR A 41 0.13 10.84 -0.66
N ILE A 42 0.43 10.68 -1.95
CA ILE A 42 1.22 9.56 -2.47
C ILE A 42 2.41 10.14 -3.22
N VAL A 43 3.62 9.71 -2.83
CA VAL A 43 4.86 10.00 -3.57
C VAL A 43 5.55 8.70 -3.94
N LEU A 44 5.86 8.59 -5.23
CA LEU A 44 6.60 7.48 -5.79
C LEU A 44 7.89 8.03 -6.42
N ARG A 45 9.02 7.41 -6.10
CA ARG A 45 10.31 7.69 -6.73
C ARG A 45 10.79 6.44 -7.44
N CYS A 46 11.02 6.54 -8.75
CA CYS A 46 11.56 5.44 -9.56
C CYS A 46 12.58 5.97 -10.55
N LYS A 47 13.81 5.41 -10.51
CA LYS A 47 14.93 5.82 -11.39
C LYS A 47 15.14 7.35 -11.44
N GLY A 48 15.07 8.00 -10.28
CA GLY A 48 15.25 9.45 -10.16
C GLY A 48 14.04 10.32 -10.58
N ARG A 49 12.98 9.72 -11.12
CA ARG A 49 11.73 10.43 -11.45
C ARG A 49 10.75 10.34 -10.28
N TYR A 50 10.09 11.46 -10.02
CA TYR A 50 9.04 11.57 -8.99
C TYR A 50 7.66 11.60 -9.65
N TYR A 51 6.72 10.91 -9.01
CA TYR A 51 5.29 10.95 -9.33
C TYR A 51 4.56 11.24 -8.03
N ASN A 52 3.80 12.31 -7.99
CA ASN A 52 3.04 12.72 -6.82
C ASN A 52 1.55 12.79 -7.13
N TYR A 53 0.76 12.50 -6.12
CA TYR A 53 -0.67 12.72 -6.08
C TYR A 53 -1.04 13.32 -4.73
N CYS A 54 -1.87 14.35 -4.75
CA CYS A 54 -2.45 14.96 -3.56
C CYS A 54 -3.96 15.05 -3.80
N SER A 55 -4.77 14.54 -2.86
CA SER A 55 -6.23 14.63 -2.95
C SER A 55 -6.76 16.04 -2.69
N THR A 56 -5.99 16.86 -1.97
CA THR A 56 -6.35 18.21 -1.59
C THR A 56 -5.50 19.24 -2.32
N GLN A 57 -6.04 20.45 -2.46
CA GLN A 57 -5.30 21.63 -2.90
C GLN A 57 -4.60 22.36 -1.75
N ASP A 58 -4.82 21.91 -0.52
CA ASP A 58 -4.18 22.48 0.67
C ASP A 58 -2.66 22.30 0.62
N THR A 59 -1.94 23.41 0.70
CA THR A 59 -0.47 23.44 0.71
C THR A 59 0.14 22.98 2.03
N SER A 60 -0.64 22.92 3.11
CA SER A 60 -0.20 22.45 4.42
C SER A 60 -0.17 20.92 4.53
N PHE A 61 -0.74 20.22 3.54
CA PHE A 61 -0.76 18.76 3.47
C PHE A 61 0.23 18.24 2.41
N PRO A 62 1.04 17.20 2.71
CA PRO A 62 1.06 16.41 3.93
C PRO A 62 1.68 17.17 5.11
N THR A 63 1.14 16.92 6.31
CA THR A 63 1.68 17.45 7.56
C THR A 63 3.14 17.03 7.76
N PRO A 64 4.05 17.96 8.10
CA PRO A 64 5.45 17.64 8.31
C PRO A 64 5.63 16.70 9.52
N PRO A 65 6.68 15.84 9.53
CA PRO A 65 6.88 14.85 10.60
C PRO A 65 6.88 15.43 12.02
N ILE A 66 7.45 16.63 12.19
CA ILE A 66 7.53 17.32 13.49
C ILE A 66 6.15 17.64 14.05
N GLU A 67 5.17 17.90 13.18
CA GLU A 67 3.80 18.17 13.59
C GLU A 67 3.03 16.86 13.83
N LEU A 68 3.29 15.82 13.04
CA LEU A 68 2.69 14.50 13.24
C LEU A 68 3.02 13.89 14.61
N GLU A 69 4.22 14.15 15.14
CA GLU A 69 4.65 13.68 16.47
C GLU A 69 3.89 14.37 17.62
N LYS A 70 3.27 15.53 17.37
CA LYS A 70 2.48 16.27 18.37
C LYS A 70 1.00 15.88 18.37
N THR A 71 0.56 15.11 17.38
CA THR A 71 -0.84 14.71 17.21
C THR A 71 -1.17 13.48 18.05
N TYR A 72 -2.35 13.47 18.68
CA TYR A 72 -2.89 12.31 19.38
C TYR A 72 -4.21 11.84 18.74
N PRO A 73 -4.39 10.53 18.48
CA PRO A 73 -3.43 9.45 18.73
C PRO A 73 -2.22 9.49 17.78
N LEU A 74 -1.10 8.91 18.22
CA LEU A 74 0.10 8.83 17.40
C LEU A 74 -0.20 8.13 16.06
N PRO A 75 0.30 8.65 14.93
CA PRO A 75 0.07 8.04 13.62
C PRO A 75 0.60 6.61 13.53
N VAL A 76 -0.18 5.72 12.92
CA VAL A 76 0.23 4.33 12.69
C VAL A 76 1.15 4.26 11.47
N ARG A 77 2.45 4.02 11.69
CA ARG A 77 3.42 3.85 10.60
C ARG A 77 3.47 2.40 10.11
N ARG A 78 3.29 2.19 8.80
CA ARG A 78 3.49 0.91 8.12
C ARG A 78 4.76 0.92 7.28
N THR A 79 5.55 -0.15 7.37
CA THR A 79 6.79 -0.36 6.60
C THR A 79 6.66 -1.65 5.77
N PRO A 80 7.56 -1.94 4.81
CA PRO A 80 7.53 -3.21 4.07
C PRO A 80 7.42 -4.45 4.99
N ALA A 81 8.13 -4.45 6.11
CA ALA A 81 8.07 -5.51 7.13
C ALA A 81 6.66 -5.73 7.74
N SER A 82 5.79 -4.71 7.68
CA SER A 82 4.39 -4.84 8.12
C SER A 82 3.57 -5.74 7.19
N PHE A 83 3.98 -5.91 5.93
CA PHE A 83 3.26 -6.68 4.91
C PHE A 83 3.83 -8.09 4.71
N GLU A 84 5.04 -8.37 5.23
CA GLU A 84 5.71 -9.67 5.06
C GLU A 84 5.08 -10.81 5.88
N ARG A 85 4.33 -10.51 6.95
CA ARG A 85 3.86 -11.51 7.94
C ARG A 85 2.46 -12.07 7.72
N GLN A 86 1.87 -11.90 6.55
CA GLN A 86 0.53 -12.40 6.27
C GLN A 86 0.53 -13.71 5.46
N LYS A 87 1.46 -14.62 5.77
CA LYS A 87 1.24 -16.05 5.49
C LYS A 87 0.42 -16.62 6.65
N TYR A 88 -0.89 -16.71 6.41
CA TYR A 88 -1.93 -17.32 7.25
C TYR A 88 -1.38 -18.41 8.20
N ARG A 89 -1.43 -18.17 9.51
CA ARG A 89 -1.54 -19.25 10.50
C ARG A 89 -2.94 -19.12 11.10
N PRO A 90 -3.89 -20.03 10.84
CA PRO A 90 -5.12 -20.03 11.59
C PRO A 90 -4.75 -20.38 13.04
N SER A 91 -4.82 -19.39 13.93
CA SER A 91 -4.71 -19.63 15.36
C SER A 91 -5.92 -20.45 15.79
N LYS A 92 -5.67 -21.70 16.18
CA LYS A 92 -6.63 -22.55 16.87
C LYS A 92 -7.09 -21.79 18.13
N ILE A 93 -8.36 -21.38 18.16
CA ILE A 93 -8.97 -20.85 19.38
C ILE A 93 -9.26 -22.09 20.23
N GLU A 94 -8.39 -22.40 21.19
CA GLU A 94 -8.72 -23.34 22.26
C GLU A 94 -9.55 -22.58 23.29
N VAL A 95 -10.87 -22.78 23.25
CA VAL A 95 -11.78 -22.36 24.31
C VAL A 95 -11.51 -23.30 25.49
N SER A 96 -10.81 -22.80 26.50
CA SER A 96 -10.74 -23.46 27.81
C SER A 96 -11.99 -23.09 28.62
N ASP A 97 -12.96 -24.00 28.65
CA ASP A 97 -14.05 -23.96 29.61
C ASP A 97 -13.46 -24.11 31.02
N LYS A 98 -13.47 -23.02 31.79
CA LYS A 98 -13.23 -23.08 33.23
C LYS A 98 -14.54 -23.51 33.89
N THR A 99 -14.58 -24.74 34.36
CA THR A 99 -15.62 -25.27 35.25
C THR A 99 -15.70 -24.42 36.52
N ALA A 100 -16.88 -23.84 36.78
CA ALA A 100 -17.19 -23.20 38.04
C ALA A 100 -17.57 -24.28 39.07
N THR A 101 -16.75 -24.41 40.12
CA THR A 101 -17.10 -25.12 41.36
C THR A 101 -17.78 -24.11 42.29
N THR A 102 -19.06 -24.33 42.60
CA THR A 102 -19.75 -23.63 43.70
C THR A 102 -20.20 -24.67 44.73
N THR A 103 -19.95 -24.26 45.97
CA THR A 103 -20.22 -24.81 47.30
C THR A 103 -21.53 -25.53 47.50
#